data_AF-A0A497K6P1-F1
#
_entry.id   AF-A0A497K6P1-F1
#
_cell.length_a   1.000
_cell.length_b   1.000
_cell.length_c   1.000
_cell.angle_alpha   90.00
_cell.angle_beta   90.00
_cell.angle_gamma   90.00
#
_symmetry.space_group_name_H-M   'P 1'
#
loop_
_entity.id
_entity.type
_entity.pdbx_description
1 polymer ?
#
loop_
_entity_poly.entity_id
_entity_poly.type
_entity_poly.pdbx_seq_one_letter_code
_entity_poly.pdbx_strand_id
1 'polypeptide(L)'
;MHGKPLWDDYLEIPEEHLEIMRKHHRDFRVTLDFDPVIPYLDAIERIPAEIVIQPNRWSMILPDIKLRYQCETVQIVRNPVDTWLDHFTVDALKDENRFWKKSLEQTDNDPFFTDLIYNALAERYGFPKGIPLLEQFAVVWSLHNYFGVIGSDVVINFDELVLDPERYLRRLNYRLKSIRFDPQYANEVMPTEYGKFPKYRRMVKRIIETTIHDFGLDRFYDKVIDAINVS
;
A
#
# COMPACT_ATOMS: atom_id res chain seq x y z
N MET A 1 1.11 -14.62 7.16
CA MET A 1 2.15 -15.25 8.03
C MET A 1 1.44 -15.75 9.29
N HIS A 2 1.20 -17.02 9.62
CA HIS A 2 1.40 -18.36 9.08
C HIS A 2 0.08 -19.14 9.33
N GLY A 3 -0.26 -20.14 8.50
CA GLY A 3 -1.39 -21.05 8.76
C GLY A 3 -2.56 -21.03 7.77
N LYS A 4 -2.33 -20.68 6.50
CA LYS A 4 -3.34 -20.72 5.42
C LYS A 4 -2.75 -21.31 4.14
N PRO A 5 -3.57 -21.91 3.25
CA PRO A 5 -3.16 -22.67 2.05
C PRO A 5 -2.18 -21.96 1.10
N LEU A 6 -2.08 -20.62 1.16
CA LEU A 6 -1.11 -19.82 0.38
C LEU A 6 0.36 -20.28 0.49
N TRP A 7 0.76 -21.01 1.53
CA TRP A 7 2.15 -21.47 1.68
C TRP A 7 2.45 -22.77 0.95
N ASP A 8 1.46 -23.65 0.81
CA ASP A 8 1.66 -24.93 0.14
C ASP A 8 1.90 -24.68 -1.35
N ASP A 9 1.21 -23.70 -1.94
CA ASP A 9 1.41 -23.26 -3.32
C ASP A 9 2.86 -22.78 -3.60
N TYR A 10 3.54 -22.17 -2.62
CA TYR A 10 4.95 -21.78 -2.77
C TYR A 10 5.90 -22.99 -2.81
N LEU A 11 5.53 -24.11 -2.20
CA LEU A 11 6.29 -25.37 -2.25
C LEU A 11 6.11 -26.10 -3.59
N GLU A 12 5.09 -25.74 -4.36
CA GLU A 12 4.81 -26.31 -5.69
C GLU A 12 5.56 -25.59 -6.82
N ILE A 13 6.23 -24.46 -6.53
CA ILE A 13 7.03 -23.74 -7.52
C ILE A 13 8.26 -24.59 -7.87
N PRO A 14 8.50 -24.91 -9.16
CA PRO A 14 9.67 -25.70 -9.55
C PRO A 14 10.99 -25.00 -9.18
N GLU A 15 11.98 -25.77 -8.72
CA GLU A 15 13.23 -25.25 -8.14
C GLU A 15 14.01 -24.36 -9.13
N GLU A 16 13.97 -24.67 -10.43
CA GLU A 16 14.62 -23.85 -11.46
C GLU A 16 14.07 -22.42 -11.53
N HIS A 17 12.77 -22.22 -11.26
CA HIS A 17 12.17 -20.89 -11.16
C HIS A 17 12.59 -20.21 -9.86
N LEU A 18 12.63 -20.95 -8.75
CA LEU A 18 13.09 -20.44 -7.46
C LEU A 18 14.55 -19.97 -7.52
N GLU A 19 15.44 -20.68 -8.21
CA GLU A 19 16.83 -20.27 -8.40
C GLU A 19 16.94 -18.93 -9.15
N ILE A 20 16.19 -18.78 -10.25
CA ILE A 20 16.17 -17.53 -11.02
C ILE A 20 15.58 -16.40 -10.17
N MET A 21 14.47 -16.65 -9.48
CA MET A 21 13.86 -15.69 -8.56
C MET A 21 14.86 -15.26 -7.48
N ARG A 22 15.57 -16.18 -6.81
CA ARG A 22 16.59 -15.86 -5.79
C ARG A 22 17.73 -15.03 -6.38
N LYS A 23 18.18 -15.34 -7.60
CA LYS A 23 19.25 -14.60 -8.28
C LYS A 23 18.87 -13.16 -8.62
N HIS A 24 17.60 -12.93 -8.95
CA HIS A 24 17.09 -11.61 -9.32
C HIS A 24 16.36 -10.89 -8.18
N HIS A 25 16.12 -11.57 -7.06
CA HIS A 25 15.54 -10.98 -5.87
C HIS A 25 16.52 -9.97 -5.29
N ARG A 26 16.11 -8.71 -5.27
CA ARG A 26 16.89 -7.60 -4.72
C ARG A 26 16.13 -7.01 -3.55
N ASP A 27 16.79 -6.06 -2.90
CA ASP A 27 16.11 -5.17 -1.98
C ASP A 27 15.11 -4.28 -2.73
N PHE A 28 13.84 -4.70 -2.73
CA PHE A 28 12.72 -3.97 -3.32
C PHE A 28 11.99 -3.09 -2.28
N ARG A 29 12.70 -2.62 -1.23
CA ARG A 29 12.11 -1.67 -0.27
C ARG A 29 11.71 -0.36 -0.91
N VAL A 30 12.51 0.13 -1.87
CA VAL A 30 12.18 1.28 -2.73
C VAL A 30 12.11 0.80 -4.17
N THR A 31 10.97 1.02 -4.80
CA THR A 31 10.75 0.62 -6.19
C THR A 31 9.94 1.69 -6.89
N LEU A 32 10.66 2.65 -7.48
CA LEU A 32 10.06 3.74 -8.25
C LEU A 32 10.16 3.51 -9.77
N ASP A 33 10.95 2.53 -10.20
CA ASP A 33 11.23 2.22 -11.59
C ASP A 33 10.99 0.75 -11.87
N PHE A 34 10.48 0.45 -13.06
CA PHE A 34 10.09 -0.89 -13.44
C PHE A 34 11.29 -1.76 -13.87
N ASP A 35 12.25 -1.19 -14.60
CA ASP A 35 13.37 -1.94 -15.20
C ASP A 35 14.12 -2.87 -14.22
N PRO A 36 14.44 -2.47 -12.97
CA PRO A 36 15.14 -3.34 -12.04
C PRO A 36 14.33 -4.58 -11.61
N VAL A 37 13.00 -4.52 -11.76
CA VAL A 37 12.05 -5.54 -11.31
C VAL A 37 11.76 -6.57 -12.40
N ILE A 38 11.89 -6.19 -13.67
CA ILE A 38 11.58 -7.04 -14.83
C ILE A 38 12.23 -8.44 -14.74
N PRO A 39 13.54 -8.60 -14.45
CA PRO A 39 14.14 -9.93 -14.41
C PRO A 39 13.55 -10.85 -13.34
N TYR A 40 13.06 -10.27 -12.24
CA TYR A 40 12.41 -11.01 -11.16
C TYR A 40 10.99 -11.43 -11.56
N LEU A 41 10.21 -10.53 -12.15
CA LEU A 41 8.85 -10.84 -12.62
C LEU A 41 8.84 -11.77 -13.85
N ASP A 42 9.79 -11.65 -14.76
CA ASP A 42 9.95 -12.56 -15.90
C ASP A 42 10.21 -14.01 -15.46
N ALA A 43 10.79 -14.22 -14.27
CA ALA A 43 10.99 -15.55 -13.70
C ALA A 43 9.65 -16.15 -13.22
N ILE A 44 8.80 -15.32 -12.64
CA ILE A 44 7.46 -15.68 -12.14
C ILE A 44 6.52 -15.95 -13.30
N GLU A 45 6.51 -15.09 -14.32
CA GLU A 45 5.67 -15.21 -15.52
C GLU A 45 5.86 -16.55 -16.26
N ARG A 46 7.05 -17.15 -16.17
CA ARG A 46 7.35 -18.43 -16.82
C ARG A 46 6.80 -19.63 -16.07
N ILE A 47 6.36 -19.47 -14.82
CA ILE A 47 5.78 -20.56 -14.04
C ILE A 47 4.44 -20.94 -14.70
N PRO A 48 4.22 -22.20 -15.11
CA PRO A 48 3.02 -22.60 -15.85
C PRO A 48 1.81 -22.81 -14.91
N ALA A 49 1.50 -21.80 -14.09
CA ALA A 49 0.40 -21.80 -13.14
C ALA A 49 -0.21 -20.40 -13.03
N GLU A 50 -1.45 -20.31 -12.54
CA GLU A 50 -2.04 -19.02 -12.18
C GLU A 50 -1.39 -18.50 -10.90
N ILE A 51 -0.68 -17.37 -10.99
CA ILE A 51 0.06 -16.80 -9.86
C ILE A 51 -0.60 -15.52 -9.38
N VAL A 52 -0.83 -15.45 -8.07
CA VAL A 52 -1.16 -14.20 -7.38
C VAL A 52 0.08 -13.69 -6.67
N ILE A 53 0.51 -12.47 -7.00
CA ILE A 53 1.58 -11.78 -6.29
C ILE A 53 1.03 -10.66 -5.42
N GLN A 54 1.57 -10.52 -4.21
CA GLN A 54 1.26 -9.41 -3.31
C GLN A 54 2.53 -8.60 -3.02
N PRO A 55 3.04 -7.81 -3.99
CA PRO A 55 4.16 -6.94 -3.73
C PRO A 55 3.74 -5.78 -2.83
N ASN A 56 4.58 -5.45 -1.85
CA ASN A 56 4.41 -4.24 -1.06
C ASN A 56 5.20 -3.09 -1.70
N ARG A 57 4.61 -1.90 -1.76
CA ARG A 57 5.25 -0.65 -2.24
C ARG A 57 5.57 -0.61 -3.74
N TRP A 58 4.93 -1.43 -4.56
CA TRP A 58 5.09 -1.41 -6.03
C TRP A 58 4.02 -0.60 -6.75
N SER A 59 3.15 0.11 -6.02
CA SER A 59 2.06 0.89 -6.62
C SER A 59 2.53 1.90 -7.68
N MET A 60 3.75 2.43 -7.57
CA MET A 60 4.32 3.36 -8.56
C MET A 60 4.66 2.72 -9.91
N ILE A 61 4.95 1.42 -9.93
CA ILE A 61 5.28 0.68 -11.16
C ILE A 61 4.14 -0.25 -11.60
N LEU A 62 3.00 -0.21 -10.89
CA LEU A 62 1.84 -1.05 -11.17
C LEU A 62 1.29 -0.85 -12.61
N PRO A 63 1.21 0.38 -13.16
CA PRO A 63 0.81 0.58 -14.55
C PRO A 63 1.72 -0.17 -15.54
N ASP A 64 3.03 -0.17 -15.31
CA ASP A 64 4.00 -0.82 -16.20
C ASP A 64 3.94 -2.35 -16.09
N ILE A 65 3.78 -2.87 -14.86
CA ILE A 65 3.54 -4.30 -14.62
C ILE A 65 2.30 -4.76 -15.41
N LYS A 66 1.18 -4.04 -15.26
CA LYS A 66 -0.07 -4.35 -15.97
C LYS A 66 0.14 -4.34 -17.48
N LEU A 67 0.80 -3.33 -18.01
CA LEU A 67 1.04 -3.21 -19.45
C LEU A 67 1.93 -4.33 -19.98
N ARG A 68 2.96 -4.73 -19.26
CA ARG A 68 3.89 -5.78 -19.72
C ARG A 68 3.30 -7.17 -19.61
N TYR A 69 2.73 -7.51 -18.47
CA TYR A 69 2.29 -8.88 -18.16
C TYR A 69 0.80 -9.12 -18.43
N GLN A 70 0.04 -8.08 -18.80
CA GLN A 70 -1.39 -8.16 -19.11
C GLN A 70 -2.21 -8.84 -17.99
N CYS A 71 -1.76 -8.68 -16.75
CA CYS A 71 -2.38 -9.27 -15.57
C CYS A 71 -3.51 -8.39 -15.02
N GLU A 72 -4.44 -9.01 -14.29
CA GLU A 72 -5.44 -8.29 -13.50
C GLU A 72 -4.77 -7.68 -12.27
N THR A 73 -4.91 -6.37 -12.08
CA THR A 73 -4.28 -5.65 -10.98
C THR A 73 -5.29 -5.12 -9.97
N VAL A 74 -4.96 -5.29 -8.68
CA VAL A 74 -5.78 -4.85 -7.55
C VAL A 74 -4.97 -3.91 -6.67
N GLN A 75 -5.52 -2.74 -6.37
CA GLN A 75 -4.95 -1.80 -5.39
C GLN A 75 -5.84 -1.73 -4.17
N ILE A 76 -5.28 -1.99 -2.99
CA ILE A 76 -5.97 -1.74 -1.72
C ILE A 76 -5.60 -0.34 -1.26
N VAL A 77 -6.61 0.47 -0.98
CA VAL A 77 -6.45 1.82 -0.46
C VAL A 77 -7.16 1.91 0.88
N ARG A 78 -6.49 2.55 1.83
CA ARG A 78 -7.01 2.82 3.17
C ARG A 78 -6.86 4.29 3.48
N ASN A 79 -7.81 4.86 4.24
CA ASN A 79 -7.71 6.24 4.69
C ASN A 79 -6.31 6.56 5.25
N PRO A 80 -5.69 7.68 4.83
CA PRO A 80 -4.32 8.01 5.21
C PRO A 80 -4.18 8.28 6.70
N VAL A 81 -5.21 8.83 7.34
CA VAL A 81 -5.24 9.08 8.79
C VAL A 81 -5.22 7.77 9.55
N ASP A 82 -6.08 6.83 9.16
CA ASP A 82 -6.12 5.49 9.75
C ASP A 82 -4.80 4.74 9.56
N THR A 83 -4.25 4.80 8.35
CA THR A 83 -2.95 4.18 8.01
C THR A 83 -1.82 4.74 8.88
N TRP A 84 -1.78 6.05 9.12
CA TRP A 84 -0.79 6.66 10.01
C TRP A 84 -0.98 6.25 11.47
N LEU A 85 -2.22 6.28 11.97
CA LEU A 85 -2.51 5.96 13.36
C LEU A 85 -2.22 4.50 13.71
N ASP A 86 -2.39 3.59 12.75
CA ASP A 86 -2.03 2.16 12.89
C ASP A 86 -0.54 1.91 13.17
N HIS A 87 0.31 2.89 12.89
CA HIS A 87 1.71 2.81 13.28
C HIS A 87 1.90 2.79 14.81
N PHE A 88 0.94 3.32 15.56
CA PHE A 88 1.04 3.50 16.99
C PHE A 88 0.21 2.45 17.75
N THR A 89 0.77 1.93 18.85
CA THR A 89 -0.02 1.16 19.81
C THR A 89 -1.00 2.08 20.52
N VAL A 90 -2.10 1.51 21.04
CA VAL A 90 -3.09 2.26 21.86
C VAL A 90 -2.41 3.02 23.00
N ASP A 91 -1.38 2.44 23.63
CA ASP A 91 -0.65 3.10 24.71
C ASP A 91 0.30 4.20 24.22
N ALA A 92 0.91 4.04 23.04
CA ALA A 92 1.70 5.12 22.43
C ALA A 92 0.82 6.33 22.06
N LEU A 93 -0.44 6.11 21.70
CA LEU A 93 -1.41 7.18 21.44
C LEU A 93 -1.86 7.90 22.74
N LYS A 94 -1.77 7.25 23.91
CA LYS A 94 -2.05 7.92 25.19
C LYS A 94 -0.91 8.84 25.63
N ASP A 95 0.31 8.59 25.16
CA ASP A 95 1.48 9.46 25.37
C ASP A 95 1.56 10.51 24.24
N GLU A 96 0.86 11.62 24.46
CA GLU A 96 0.75 12.71 23.47
C GLU A 96 2.11 13.26 23.04
N ASN A 97 3.07 13.38 23.97
CA ASN A 97 4.41 13.87 23.66
C ASN A 97 5.15 12.89 22.74
N ARG A 98 5.09 11.60 23.04
CA ARG A 98 5.73 10.56 22.20
C ARG A 98 5.10 10.51 20.81
N PHE A 99 3.78 10.62 20.72
CA PHE A 99 3.06 10.65 19.44
C PHE A 99 3.49 11.84 18.58
N TRP A 100 3.47 13.06 19.14
CA TRP A 100 3.82 14.26 18.39
C TRP A 100 5.30 14.35 18.06
N LYS A 101 6.19 13.94 18.98
CA LYS A 101 7.62 13.85 18.70
C LYS A 101 7.88 12.96 17.48
N LYS A 102 7.27 11.77 17.44
CA LYS A 102 7.45 10.86 16.30
C LYS A 102 6.84 11.42 15.00
N SER A 103 5.70 12.10 15.09
CA SER A 103 4.99 12.58 13.90
C SER A 103 5.59 13.87 13.32
N LEU A 104 6.05 14.79 14.18
CA LEU A 104 6.36 16.17 13.82
C LEU A 104 7.82 16.58 14.07
N GLU A 105 8.58 15.84 14.87
CA GLU A 105 9.97 16.20 15.18
C GLU A 105 10.99 15.22 14.60
N GLN A 106 10.62 13.94 14.49
CA GLN A 106 11.48 12.94 13.86
C GLN A 106 11.42 13.04 12.34
N THR A 107 12.56 12.80 11.72
CA THR A 107 12.74 12.75 10.27
C THR A 107 13.27 11.40 9.80
N ASP A 108 13.83 10.61 10.72
CA ASP A 108 14.59 9.38 10.49
C ASP A 108 14.20 8.29 11.52
N ASN A 109 13.11 7.59 11.22
CA ASN A 109 12.64 6.42 11.95
C ASN A 109 11.56 5.88 11.03
N ASP A 110 11.61 4.64 10.57
CA ASP A 110 11.04 4.31 9.27
C ASP A 110 9.71 3.52 9.34
N PRO A 111 8.58 4.11 9.80
CA PRO A 111 7.30 3.44 9.73
C PRO A 111 6.98 3.21 8.26
N PHE A 112 6.63 1.97 7.90
CA PHE A 112 6.21 1.62 6.54
C PHE A 112 7.25 1.84 5.43
N PHE A 113 8.53 2.03 5.76
CA PHE A 113 9.56 2.44 4.81
C PHE A 113 9.39 3.88 4.25
N THR A 114 8.65 4.73 4.99
CA THR A 114 8.33 6.12 4.60
C THR A 114 9.57 6.96 4.31
N ASP A 115 10.57 6.98 5.20
CA ASP A 115 11.73 7.88 5.03
C ASP A 115 12.57 7.48 3.83
N LEU A 116 12.80 6.17 3.68
CA LEU A 116 13.56 5.64 2.56
C LEU A 116 12.89 5.96 1.21
N ILE A 117 11.58 5.75 1.11
CA ILE A 117 10.81 6.03 -0.11
C ILE A 117 10.72 7.54 -0.34
N TYR A 118 10.46 8.33 0.71
CA TYR A 118 10.35 9.78 0.62
C TYR A 118 11.65 10.39 0.09
N ASN A 119 12.81 9.97 0.59
CA ASN A 119 14.09 10.48 0.10
C ASN A 119 14.30 10.21 -1.39
N ALA A 120 13.90 9.04 -1.88
CA ALA A 120 13.98 8.72 -3.30
C ALA A 120 13.00 9.57 -4.14
N LEU A 121 11.79 9.84 -3.63
CA LEU A 121 10.83 10.77 -4.24
C LEU A 121 11.32 12.22 -4.21
N ALA A 122 11.95 12.64 -3.12
CA ALA A 122 12.51 13.97 -2.95
C ALA A 122 13.63 14.22 -3.95
N GLU A 123 14.50 13.23 -4.19
CA GLU A 123 15.52 13.29 -5.23
C GLU A 123 14.93 13.36 -6.64
N ARG A 124 13.87 12.58 -6.90
CA ARG A 124 13.22 12.51 -8.22
C ARG A 124 12.42 13.75 -8.57
N TYR A 125 11.66 14.29 -7.63
CA TYR A 125 10.67 15.36 -7.85
C TYR A 125 11.08 16.70 -7.23
N GLY A 126 12.22 16.76 -6.52
CA GLY A 126 12.74 17.98 -5.93
C GLY A 126 12.06 18.40 -4.63
N PHE A 127 11.47 17.47 -3.88
CA PHE A 127 10.88 17.78 -2.58
C PHE A 127 11.97 18.10 -1.53
N PRO A 128 11.67 18.95 -0.52
CA PRO A 128 12.59 19.23 0.58
C PRO A 128 12.91 17.97 1.39
N LYS A 129 14.19 17.74 1.69
CA LYS A 129 14.62 16.67 2.60
C LYS A 129 14.54 17.11 4.07
N GLY A 130 14.47 16.15 4.98
CA GLY A 130 14.48 16.43 6.43
C GLY A 130 13.20 17.06 6.97
N ILE A 131 12.06 16.88 6.28
CA ILE A 131 10.75 17.25 6.79
C ILE A 131 10.25 16.19 7.79
N PRO A 132 9.28 16.50 8.66
CA PRO A 132 8.75 15.54 9.63
C PRO A 132 8.13 14.29 9.00
N LEU A 133 8.22 13.14 9.70
CA LEU A 133 7.76 11.84 9.19
C LEU A 133 6.29 11.80 8.76
N LEU A 134 5.38 12.52 9.45
CA LEU A 134 3.98 12.57 9.03
C LEU A 134 3.79 13.29 7.69
N GLU A 135 4.61 14.31 7.43
CA GLU A 135 4.59 15.04 6.17
C GLU A 135 5.20 14.20 5.04
N GLN A 136 6.31 13.51 5.33
CA GLN A 136 6.89 12.52 4.41
C GLN A 136 5.86 11.44 4.04
N PHE A 137 5.14 10.93 5.05
CA PHE A 137 4.07 9.96 4.86
C PHE A 137 2.95 10.49 3.96
N ALA A 138 2.53 11.74 4.14
CA ALA A 138 1.50 12.34 3.29
C ALA A 138 1.90 12.30 1.80
N VAL A 139 3.14 12.68 1.49
CA VAL A 139 3.68 12.65 0.12
C VAL A 139 3.76 11.22 -0.40
N VAL A 140 4.38 10.31 0.36
CA VAL A 140 4.55 8.90 -0.03
C VAL A 140 3.19 8.23 -0.26
N TRP A 141 2.26 8.37 0.69
CA TRP A 141 0.92 7.78 0.60
C TRP A 141 0.17 8.29 -0.62
N SER A 142 0.20 9.60 -0.89
CA SER A 142 -0.55 10.20 -1.99
C SER A 142 -0.05 9.74 -3.34
N LEU A 143 1.27 9.78 -3.56
CA LEU A 143 1.86 9.36 -4.84
C LEU A 143 1.72 7.86 -5.05
N HIS A 144 2.05 7.03 -4.06
CA HIS A 144 1.91 5.58 -4.20
C HIS A 144 0.47 5.17 -4.50
N ASN A 145 -0.49 5.66 -3.72
CA ASN A 145 -1.88 5.29 -3.95
C ASN A 145 -2.42 5.87 -5.26
N TYR A 146 -1.98 7.06 -5.70
CA TYR A 146 -2.37 7.60 -7.00
C TYR A 146 -1.96 6.65 -8.14
N PHE A 147 -0.68 6.28 -8.20
CA PHE A 147 -0.18 5.37 -9.24
C PHE A 147 -0.83 3.99 -9.14
N GLY A 148 -1.07 3.51 -7.91
CA GLY A 148 -1.80 2.26 -7.66
C GLY A 148 -3.23 2.32 -8.20
N VAL A 149 -3.97 3.40 -7.91
CA VAL A 149 -5.35 3.60 -8.36
C VAL A 149 -5.43 3.64 -9.88
N ILE A 150 -4.61 4.46 -10.54
CA ILE A 150 -4.66 4.55 -12.02
C ILE A 150 -4.14 3.28 -12.71
N GLY A 151 -3.26 2.52 -12.04
CA GLY A 151 -2.69 1.28 -12.54
C GLY A 151 -3.53 0.03 -12.25
N SER A 152 -4.58 0.15 -11.42
CA SER A 152 -5.41 -0.98 -11.00
C SER A 152 -6.64 -1.20 -11.90
N ASP A 153 -7.04 -2.45 -12.13
CA ASP A 153 -8.38 -2.78 -12.64
C ASP A 153 -9.44 -2.60 -11.56
N VAL A 154 -9.08 -2.90 -10.31
CA VAL A 154 -9.97 -2.84 -9.17
C VAL A 154 -9.30 -2.15 -7.99
N VAL A 155 -9.97 -1.14 -7.45
CA VAL A 155 -9.61 -0.49 -6.18
C VAL A 155 -10.49 -1.09 -5.08
N ILE A 156 -9.85 -1.61 -4.04
CA ILE A 156 -10.49 -2.04 -2.80
C ILE A 156 -10.37 -0.90 -1.79
N ASN A 157 -11.52 -0.40 -1.35
CA ASN A 157 -11.60 0.46 -0.18
C ASN A 157 -11.55 -0.41 1.08
N PHE A 158 -10.41 -0.38 1.79
CA PHE A 158 -10.22 -1.16 3.01
C PHE A 158 -11.21 -0.78 4.11
N ASP A 159 -11.55 0.51 4.23
CA ASP A 159 -12.41 1.01 5.30
C ASP A 159 -13.86 0.53 5.12
N GLU A 160 -14.34 0.36 3.88
CA GLU A 160 -15.61 -0.31 3.61
C GLU A 160 -15.53 -1.83 3.77
N LEU A 161 -14.42 -2.44 3.33
CA LEU A 161 -14.22 -3.88 3.43
C LEU A 161 -14.32 -4.34 4.89
N VAL A 162 -13.77 -3.59 5.85
CA VAL A 162 -13.83 -3.97 7.28
C VAL A 162 -15.21 -3.79 7.91
N LEU A 163 -16.11 -2.98 7.33
CA LEU A 163 -17.45 -2.72 7.89
C LEU A 163 -18.41 -3.88 7.62
N ASP A 164 -18.35 -4.46 6.42
CA ASP A 164 -19.17 -5.62 6.02
C ASP A 164 -18.37 -6.49 5.03
N PRO A 165 -17.39 -7.28 5.53
CA PRO A 165 -16.45 -8.00 4.67
C PRO A 165 -17.13 -8.99 3.74
N GLU A 166 -18.13 -9.73 4.22
CA GLU A 166 -18.81 -10.73 3.40
C GLU A 166 -19.54 -10.07 2.22
N ARG A 167 -20.33 -9.03 2.48
CA ARG A 167 -21.04 -8.31 1.43
C ARG A 167 -20.07 -7.63 0.47
N TYR A 168 -18.99 -7.03 0.99
CA TYR A 168 -17.99 -6.37 0.17
C TYR A 168 -17.29 -7.37 -0.77
N LEU A 169 -16.81 -8.50 -0.26
CA LEU A 169 -16.15 -9.54 -1.06
C LEU A 169 -17.09 -10.15 -2.12
N ARG A 170 -18.37 -10.36 -1.79
CA ARG A 170 -19.38 -10.78 -2.77
C ARG A 170 -19.52 -9.77 -3.91
N ARG A 171 -19.58 -8.46 -3.62
CA ARG A 171 -19.62 -7.41 -4.65
C ARG A 171 -18.33 -7.38 -5.48
N LEU A 172 -17.19 -7.51 -4.83
CA LEU A 172 -15.87 -7.48 -5.44
C LEU A 172 -15.68 -8.60 -6.47
N ASN A 173 -16.21 -9.79 -6.21
CA ASN A 173 -16.17 -10.92 -7.15
C ASN A 173 -16.86 -10.64 -8.49
N TYR A 174 -17.82 -9.71 -8.56
CA TYR A 174 -18.41 -9.31 -9.84
C TYR A 174 -17.50 -8.38 -10.67
N ARG A 175 -16.49 -7.76 -10.03
CA ARG A 175 -15.56 -6.83 -10.68
C ARG A 175 -14.28 -7.51 -11.15
N LEU A 176 -13.86 -8.57 -10.47
CA LEU A 176 -12.69 -9.34 -10.84
C LEU A 176 -12.98 -10.30 -12.00
N LYS A 177 -11.97 -10.54 -12.84
CA LYS A 177 -12.04 -11.41 -14.02
C LYS A 177 -11.38 -12.76 -13.78
N SER A 178 -10.18 -12.77 -13.20
CA SER A 178 -9.39 -13.99 -13.03
C SER A 178 -9.44 -14.53 -11.60
N ILE A 179 -9.65 -13.67 -10.60
CA ILE A 179 -9.65 -14.09 -9.19
C ILE A 179 -11.06 -14.09 -8.61
N ARG A 180 -11.31 -15.04 -7.70
CA ARG A 180 -12.52 -15.09 -6.87
C ARG A 180 -12.10 -15.16 -5.40
N PHE A 181 -12.61 -14.23 -4.61
CA PHE A 181 -12.49 -14.28 -3.16
C PHE A 181 -13.56 -15.21 -2.60
N ASP A 182 -13.15 -16.14 -1.76
CA ASP A 182 -14.09 -16.98 -1.05
C ASP A 182 -14.64 -16.22 0.18
N PRO A 183 -15.97 -15.98 0.27
CA PRO A 183 -16.58 -15.33 1.42
C PRO A 183 -16.34 -16.04 2.74
N GLN A 184 -15.95 -17.33 2.75
CA GLN A 184 -15.58 -18.01 4.00
C GLN A 184 -14.42 -17.33 4.75
N TYR A 185 -13.54 -16.65 4.01
CA TYR A 185 -12.41 -15.90 4.55
C TYR A 185 -12.77 -14.47 4.96
N ALA A 186 -14.05 -14.05 4.83
CA ALA A 186 -14.51 -12.73 5.26
C ALA A 186 -14.23 -12.47 6.75
N ASN A 187 -14.33 -13.51 7.59
CA ASN A 187 -14.08 -13.42 9.03
C ASN A 187 -12.60 -13.16 9.40
N GLU A 188 -11.70 -13.22 8.41
CA GLU A 188 -10.28 -12.94 8.60
C GLU A 188 -9.97 -11.44 8.48
N VAL A 189 -10.89 -10.68 7.89
CA VAL A 189 -10.82 -9.22 7.82
C VAL A 189 -11.25 -8.67 9.17
N MET A 190 -10.26 -8.25 9.97
CA MET A 190 -10.52 -7.69 11.29
C MET A 190 -10.67 -6.17 11.21
N PRO A 191 -11.70 -5.59 11.87
CA PRO A 191 -11.82 -4.14 11.97
C PRO A 191 -10.67 -3.57 12.81
N THR A 192 -10.20 -2.39 12.44
CA THR A 192 -9.13 -1.71 13.17
C THR A 192 -9.67 -1.00 14.40
N GLU A 193 -8.94 -1.07 15.52
CA GLU A 193 -9.41 -0.61 16.83
C GLU A 193 -9.40 0.93 17.04
N TYR A 194 -8.93 1.70 16.05
CA TYR A 194 -8.46 3.08 16.22
C TYR A 194 -9.51 4.18 16.00
N GLY A 195 -10.77 3.82 15.75
CA GLY A 195 -11.90 4.77 15.80
C GLY A 195 -12.05 5.50 17.15
N LYS A 196 -11.27 5.11 18.17
CA LYS A 196 -11.31 5.59 19.55
C LYS A 196 -10.54 6.89 19.82
N PHE A 197 -9.87 7.50 18.83
CA PHE A 197 -9.05 8.72 19.05
C PHE A 197 -9.42 9.95 18.18
N PRO A 198 -10.60 10.58 18.38
CA PRO A 198 -11.08 11.68 17.54
C PRO A 198 -10.16 12.90 17.47
N LYS A 199 -9.43 13.21 18.57
CA LYS A 199 -8.49 14.35 18.62
C LYS A 199 -7.35 14.17 17.61
N TYR A 200 -6.64 13.04 17.66
CA TYR A 200 -5.52 12.77 16.77
C TYR A 200 -5.96 12.67 15.32
N ARG A 201 -7.11 12.01 15.05
CA ARG A 201 -7.65 11.93 13.68
C ARG A 201 -7.78 13.29 13.02
N ARG A 202 -8.38 14.27 13.72
CA ARG A 202 -8.56 15.63 13.17
C ARG A 202 -7.23 16.34 12.93
N MET A 203 -6.28 16.20 13.85
CA MET A 203 -4.98 16.87 13.73
C MET A 203 -4.11 16.25 12.63
N VAL A 204 -4.01 14.91 12.59
CA VAL A 204 -3.31 14.17 11.54
C VAL A 204 -3.90 14.49 10.18
N LYS A 205 -5.24 14.45 10.05
CA LYS A 205 -5.94 14.84 8.83
C LYS A 205 -5.51 16.22 8.33
N ARG A 206 -5.54 17.22 9.23
CA ARG A 206 -5.17 18.60 8.89
C ARG A 206 -3.72 18.68 8.40
N ILE A 207 -2.78 18.02 9.08
CA ILE A 207 -1.37 18.06 8.71
C ILE A 207 -1.19 17.42 7.32
N ILE A 208 -1.77 16.25 7.09
CA ILE A 208 -1.73 15.58 5.78
C ILE A 208 -2.28 16.52 4.69
N GLU A 209 -3.49 17.05 4.86
CA GLU A 209 -4.12 17.92 3.86
C GLU A 209 -3.32 19.20 3.60
N THR A 210 -2.73 19.81 4.64
CA THR A 210 -1.85 20.97 4.49
C THR A 210 -0.57 20.60 3.74
N THR A 211 0.11 19.50 4.09
CA THR A 211 1.29 19.04 3.36
C THR A 211 0.97 18.75 1.90
N ILE A 212 -0.15 18.09 1.60
CA ILE A 212 -0.57 17.84 0.21
C ILE A 212 -0.72 19.14 -0.56
N HIS A 213 -1.37 20.13 0.05
CA HIS A 213 -1.55 21.44 -0.57
C HIS A 213 -0.23 22.16 -0.81
N ASP A 214 0.62 22.24 0.23
CA ASP A 214 1.90 22.96 0.20
C ASP A 214 2.86 22.37 -0.84
N PHE A 215 2.75 21.06 -1.11
CA PHE A 215 3.57 20.35 -2.08
C PHE A 215 2.90 20.23 -3.47
N GLY A 216 1.72 20.83 -3.65
CA GLY A 216 0.99 20.84 -4.93
C GLY A 216 0.48 19.46 -5.36
N LEU A 217 0.16 18.59 -4.39
CA LEU A 217 -0.26 17.22 -4.62
C LEU A 217 -1.79 17.03 -4.61
N ASP A 218 -2.58 18.10 -4.51
CA ASP A 218 -4.05 18.05 -4.33
C ASP A 218 -4.72 17.13 -5.35
N ARG A 219 -4.38 17.29 -6.64
CA ARG A 219 -4.98 16.48 -7.72
C ARG A 219 -4.70 14.98 -7.59
N PHE A 220 -3.52 14.61 -7.07
CA PHE A 220 -3.14 13.22 -6.88
C PHE A 220 -3.90 12.64 -5.68
N TYR A 221 -3.94 13.39 -4.59
CA TYR A 221 -4.66 13.01 -3.37
C TYR A 221 -6.16 12.87 -3.61
N ASP A 222 -6.80 13.87 -4.20
CA ASP A 222 -8.23 13.88 -4.50
C ASP A 222 -8.63 12.69 -5.39
N LYS A 223 -7.80 12.36 -6.39
CA LYS A 223 -8.04 11.20 -7.25
C LYS A 223 -8.09 9.88 -6.47
N VAL A 224 -7.25 9.74 -5.44
CA VAL A 224 -7.25 8.57 -4.56
C VAL A 224 -8.48 8.57 -3.66
N ILE A 225 -8.79 9.71 -3.04
CA ILE A 225 -9.94 9.86 -2.16
C ILE A 225 -11.26 9.60 -2.90
N ASP A 226 -11.41 10.11 -4.12
CA ASP A 226 -12.55 9.82 -4.98
C ASP A 226 -12.66 8.32 -5.28
N ALA A 227 -11.53 7.65 -5.56
CA ALA A 227 -11.54 6.23 -5.89
C ALA A 227 -12.04 5.33 -4.75
N ILE A 228 -11.87 5.76 -3.49
CA ILE A 228 -12.39 5.04 -2.31
C ILE A 228 -13.76 5.53 -1.84
N ASN A 229 -14.24 6.69 -2.29
CA ASN A 229 -15.57 7.19 -1.93
C ASN A 229 -16.69 6.77 -2.92
N VAL A 230 -16.34 6.13 -4.04
CA VAL A 230 -17.26 5.78 -5.14
C VAL A 230 -17.71 4.29 -5.10
N SER A 231 -17.67 3.63 -3.94
CA SER A 231 -18.04 2.20 -3.78
C SER A 231 -19.39 1.90 -3.11
#